data_AF-A0A7C6UUV0-F1
#
_entry.id   AF-A0A7C6UUV0-F1
#
_cell.length_a   1.000
_cell.length_b   1.000
_cell.length_c   1.000
_cell.angle_alpha   90.00
_cell.angle_beta   90.00
_cell.angle_gamma   90.00
#
_symmetry.space_group_name_H-M   'P 1'
#
loop_
_entity.id
_entity.type
_entity.pdbx_description
1 polymer ?
#
loop_
_entity_poly.entity_id
_entity_poly.type
_entity_poly.pdbx_seq_one_letter_code
_entity_poly.pdbx_strand_id
1 'polypeptide(L)'
;MKKAILLVDNCSKNGVIYRTVLESVGYKVYLASDLQQALYALKDDALSLVISICFLETEKLKKLLSDKKPEIPVWVMNKDETTSPLSSKELLDQVRALID
;
A
#
# COMPACT_ATOMS: atom_id res chain seq x y z
N MET A 1 -1.08 17.34 -8.28
CA MET A 1 -0.17 16.22 -8.61
C MET A 1 -0.90 14.90 -8.31
N LYS A 2 -0.65 13.83 -9.07
CA LYS A 2 -1.22 12.51 -8.75
C LYS A 2 -0.47 11.92 -7.55
N LYS A 3 -1.19 11.56 -6.48
CA LYS A 3 -0.61 10.86 -5.31
C LYS A 3 -0.25 9.42 -5.68
N ALA A 4 0.81 8.88 -5.09
CA ALA A 4 1.26 7.52 -5.28
C ALA A 4 1.01 6.65 -4.04
N ILE A 5 0.66 5.38 -4.26
CA ILE A 5 0.37 4.40 -3.22
C ILE A 5 1.26 3.18 -3.46
N LEU A 6 1.92 2.68 -2.42
CA LEU A 6 2.66 1.43 -2.45
C LEU A 6 1.81 0.32 -1.83
N LEU A 7 1.48 -0.70 -2.62
CA LEU A 7 0.89 -1.94 -2.13
C LEU A 7 1.99 -2.98 -1.93
N VAL A 8 2.11 -3.49 -0.71
CA VAL A 8 3.05 -4.56 -0.35
C VAL A 8 2.25 -5.83 -0.05
N ASP A 9 2.44 -6.84 -0.87
CA ASP A 9 1.69 -8.10 -0.81
C ASP A 9 2.57 -9.26 -1.26
N ASN A 10 2.87 -10.18 -0.33
CA ASN A 10 3.72 -11.34 -0.61
C ASN A 10 3.00 -12.68 -0.55
N CYS A 11 1.69 -12.69 -0.25
CA CYS A 11 0.97 -13.94 0.00
C CYS A 11 -0.48 -13.97 -0.49
N SER A 12 -1.13 -12.83 -0.64
CA SER A 12 -2.46 -12.74 -1.22
C SER A 12 -2.30 -12.18 -2.64
N LYS A 13 -3.16 -12.53 -3.60
CA LYS A 13 -3.09 -11.89 -4.94
C LYS A 13 -3.86 -10.55 -4.97
N ASN A 14 -4.23 -10.06 -3.79
CA ASN A 14 -5.17 -8.94 -3.61
C ASN A 14 -4.54 -7.61 -4.03
N GLY A 15 -3.22 -7.47 -3.92
CA GLY A 15 -2.49 -6.30 -4.40
C GLY A 15 -2.77 -5.96 -5.88
N VAL A 16 -2.98 -6.96 -6.74
CA VAL A 16 -3.32 -6.72 -8.16
C VAL A 16 -4.74 -6.17 -8.32
N ILE A 17 -5.69 -6.69 -7.53
CA ILE A 17 -7.09 -6.26 -7.54
C ILE A 17 -7.18 -4.80 -7.06
N TYR A 18 -6.59 -4.52 -5.89
CA TYR A 18 -6.60 -3.17 -5.31
C TYR A 18 -5.86 -2.17 -6.17
N ARG A 19 -4.76 -2.55 -6.82
CA ARG A 19 -4.09 -1.71 -7.82
C ARG A 19 -5.05 -1.25 -8.91
N THR A 20 -5.80 -2.19 -9.50
CA THR A 20 -6.72 -1.88 -10.60
C THR A 20 -7.77 -0.86 -10.17
N VAL A 21 -8.33 -1.04 -8.97
CA VAL A 21 -9.30 -0.11 -8.38
C VAL A 21 -8.68 1.28 -8.16
N LEU A 22 -7.49 1.36 -7.54
CA LEU A 22 -6.83 2.62 -7.21
C LEU A 22 -6.35 3.39 -8.46
N GLU A 23 -5.82 2.69 -9.46
CA GLU A 23 -5.43 3.30 -10.74
C GLU A 23 -6.65 3.84 -11.50
N SER A 24 -7.82 3.16 -11.41
CA SER A 24 -9.06 3.61 -12.07
C SER A 24 -9.56 4.98 -11.60
N VAL A 25 -9.22 5.37 -10.37
CA VAL A 25 -9.57 6.68 -9.79
C VAL A 25 -8.42 7.69 -9.82
N GLY A 26 -7.30 7.34 -10.46
CA GLY A 26 -6.23 8.28 -10.78
C GLY A 26 -4.99 8.24 -9.88
N TYR A 27 -4.90 7.32 -8.91
CA TYR A 27 -3.67 7.13 -8.14
C TYR A 27 -2.59 6.44 -8.99
N LYS A 28 -1.33 6.76 -8.71
CA LYS A 28 -0.19 5.98 -9.20
C LYS A 28 0.06 4.85 -8.22
N VAL A 29 0.12 3.59 -8.67
CA VAL A 29 0.25 2.45 -7.76
C VAL A 29 1.54 1.68 -8.03
N TYR A 30 2.30 1.46 -6.96
CA TYR A 30 3.44 0.55 -6.94
C TYR A 30 3.03 -0.77 -6.31
N LEU A 31 3.52 -1.88 -6.86
CA LEU A 31 3.43 -3.20 -6.26
C LEU A 31 4.80 -3.62 -5.76
N ALA A 32 4.84 -4.22 -4.57
CA ALA A 32 6.03 -4.85 -4.02
C ALA A 32 5.68 -6.20 -3.39
N SER A 33 6.42 -7.24 -3.74
CA SER A 33 6.35 -8.54 -3.06
C SER A 33 7.44 -8.73 -1.99
N ASP A 34 8.39 -7.80 -1.92
CA ASP A 34 9.56 -7.86 -1.03
C ASP A 34 10.06 -6.45 -0.65
N LEU A 35 10.96 -6.38 0.33
CA LEU A 35 11.54 -5.12 0.81
C LEU A 35 12.35 -4.37 -0.26
N GLN A 36 13.01 -5.07 -1.20
CA GLN A 36 13.81 -4.43 -2.24
C GLN A 36 12.92 -3.69 -3.25
N GLN A 37 11.79 -4.27 -3.62
CA GLN A 37 10.78 -3.62 -4.45
C GLN A 37 10.13 -2.45 -3.73
N ALA A 38 9.83 -2.61 -2.43
CA ALA A 38 9.29 -1.51 -1.62
C ALA A 38 10.24 -0.31 -1.57
N LEU A 39 11.55 -0.54 -1.43
CA LEU A 39 12.59 0.50 -1.44
C LEU A 39 12.61 1.33 -2.73
N TYR A 40 12.24 0.76 -3.88
CA TYR A 40 12.17 1.51 -5.13
C TYR A 40 11.05 2.55 -5.09
N ALA A 41 9.87 2.18 -4.58
CA ALA A 41 8.72 3.07 -4.46
C ALA A 41 8.95 4.21 -3.45
N LEU A 42 9.76 3.98 -2.41
CA LEU A 42 10.11 5.03 -1.43
C LEU A 42 10.86 6.21 -2.06
N LYS A 43 11.46 6.05 -3.25
CA LYS A 43 12.13 7.13 -3.97
C LYS A 43 11.17 8.09 -4.67
N ASP A 44 9.88 7.75 -4.76
CA ASP A 44 8.88 8.64 -5.35
C ASP A 44 8.43 9.68 -4.31
N ASP A 45 8.62 10.97 -4.63
CA ASP A 45 8.18 12.09 -3.80
C ASP A 45 6.65 12.24 -3.78
N ALA A 46 5.95 11.66 -4.75
CA ALA A 46 4.50 11.60 -4.75
C ALA A 46 3.94 10.48 -3.86
N LEU A 47 4.79 9.61 -3.28
CA LEU A 47 4.33 8.54 -2.40
C LEU A 47 3.64 9.12 -1.16
N SER A 48 2.37 8.76 -0.96
CA SER A 48 1.53 9.30 0.12
C SER A 48 0.95 8.23 1.04
N LEU A 49 1.04 6.94 0.69
CA LEU A 49 0.54 5.84 1.52
C LEU A 49 1.26 4.53 1.20
N VAL A 50 1.48 3.72 2.24
CA VAL A 50 1.86 2.32 2.12
C VAL A 50 0.77 1.43 2.68
N ILE A 51 0.36 0.42 1.90
CA ILE A 51 -0.64 -0.58 2.30
C ILE A 51 0.05 -1.95 2.34
N SER A 52 0.09 -2.59 3.51
CA SER A 52 0.60 -3.96 3.70
C SER A 52 -0.58 -4.92 3.80
N ILE A 53 -0.75 -5.81 2.81
CA ILE A 53 -1.97 -6.63 2.67
C ILE A 53 -1.76 -8.04 3.24
N CYS A 54 -0.61 -8.61 2.97
CA CYS A 54 -0.10 -9.81 3.61
C CYS A 54 1.40 -9.78 3.44
N PHE A 55 2.11 -9.19 4.39
CA PHE A 55 3.55 -9.05 4.30
C PHE A 55 4.24 -9.54 5.56
N LEU A 56 5.00 -10.63 5.42
CA LEU A 56 5.71 -11.26 6.55
C LEU A 56 6.72 -10.33 7.22
N GLU A 57 7.27 -9.37 6.47
CA GLU A 57 8.26 -8.41 6.97
C GLU A 57 7.66 -7.03 7.29
N THR A 58 6.36 -6.97 7.65
CA THR A 58 5.65 -5.70 7.94
C THR A 58 6.38 -4.84 8.98
N GLU A 59 6.93 -5.42 10.05
CA GLU A 59 7.65 -4.66 11.07
C GLU A 59 8.96 -4.06 10.55
N LYS A 60 9.68 -4.75 9.66
CA LYS A 60 10.86 -4.19 8.99
C LYS A 60 10.48 -3.07 8.03
N LEU A 61 9.36 -3.22 7.31
CA LEU A 61 8.82 -2.19 6.43
C LEU A 61 8.43 -0.93 7.21
N LYS A 62 7.73 -1.09 8.36
CA LYS A 62 7.39 0.03 9.25
C LYS A 62 8.63 0.77 9.73
N LYS A 63 9.64 0.03 10.23
CA LYS A 63 10.90 0.63 10.67
C LYS A 63 11.59 1.40 9.54
N LEU A 64 11.67 0.80 8.35
CA LEU A 64 12.26 1.43 7.16
C LEU A 64 11.53 2.73 6.79
N LEU A 65 10.20 2.74 6.89
CA LEU A 65 9.37 3.91 6.63
C LEU A 65 9.57 4.99 7.69
N SER A 66 9.57 4.64 8.98
CA SER A 66 9.90 5.56 10.07
C SER A 66 11.27 6.22 9.89
N ASP A 67 12.26 5.48 9.39
CA ASP A 67 13.62 6.00 9.21
C ASP A 67 13.76 6.89 7.96
N LYS A 68 12.97 6.66 6.90
CA LYS A 68 13.15 7.32 5.59
C LYS A 68 12.07 8.33 5.22
N LYS A 69 10.81 8.04 5.54
CA LYS A 69 9.62 8.84 5.22
C LYS A 69 8.59 8.72 6.36
N PRO A 70 8.91 9.21 7.57
CA PRO A 70 8.04 9.09 8.76
C PRO A 70 6.66 9.75 8.59
N GLU A 71 6.52 10.67 7.65
CA GLU A 71 5.28 11.34 7.31
C GLU A 71 4.28 10.47 6.53
N ILE A 72 4.75 9.36 5.94
CA ILE A 72 3.90 8.50 5.12
C ILE A 72 3.15 7.50 6.02
N PRO A 73 1.80 7.52 6.03
CA PRO A 73 1.02 6.55 6.77
C PRO A 73 1.22 5.13 6.25
N VAL A 74 1.13 4.17 7.17
CA VAL A 74 1.18 2.73 6.88
C VAL A 74 -0.12 2.10 7.33
N TRP A 75 -0.88 1.58 6.38
CA TRP A 75 -2.06 0.78 6.66
C TRP A 75 -1.72 -0.70 6.53
N VAL A 76 -1.92 -1.46 7.60
CA VAL A 76 -1.76 -2.91 7.60
C VAL A 76 -3.16 -3.54 7.55
N MET A 77 -3.44 -4.28 6.49
CA MET A 77 -4.63 -5.11 6.39
C MET A 77 -4.34 -6.46 7.05
N ASN A 78 -5.32 -6.96 7.80
CA ASN A 78 -5.16 -8.18 8.59
C ASN A 78 -5.43 -9.43 7.75
N LYS A 79 -4.96 -10.60 8.23
CA LYS A 79 -5.11 -11.88 7.54
C LYS A 79 -6.56 -12.23 7.18
N ASP A 80 -7.55 -11.84 7.96
CA ASP A 80 -8.96 -12.11 7.63
C ASP A 80 -9.38 -11.42 6.33
N GLU A 81 -8.91 -10.20 6.09
CA GLU A 81 -9.15 -9.39 4.88
C GLU A 81 -8.36 -9.91 3.66
N THR A 82 -7.47 -10.89 3.85
CA THR A 82 -6.76 -11.56 2.74
C THR A 82 -7.59 -12.69 2.13
N THR A 83 -8.50 -13.28 2.92
CA THR A 83 -9.38 -14.38 2.46
C THR A 83 -10.64 -13.87 1.79
N SER A 84 -11.12 -12.69 2.18
CA SER A 84 -12.20 -11.95 1.53
C SER A 84 -11.73 -10.52 1.29
N PRO A 85 -11.33 -10.17 0.05
CA PRO A 85 -10.85 -8.83 -0.24
C PRO A 85 -11.93 -7.78 0.05
N LEU A 86 -11.51 -6.61 0.52
CA LEU A 86 -12.36 -5.45 0.71
C LEU A 86 -13.09 -5.11 -0.59
N SER A 87 -14.32 -4.61 -0.47
CA SER A 87 -15.00 -4.04 -1.61
C SER A 87 -14.25 -2.81 -2.14
N SER A 88 -14.44 -2.50 -3.42
CA SER A 88 -13.82 -1.31 -4.02
C SER A 88 -14.21 -0.02 -3.28
N LYS A 89 -15.42 0.05 -2.72
CA LYS A 89 -15.88 1.20 -1.96
C LYS A 89 -15.10 1.34 -0.65
N GLU A 90 -15.01 0.27 0.13
CA GLU A 90 -14.29 0.27 1.43
C GLU A 90 -12.81 0.61 1.25
N LEU A 91 -12.17 0.03 0.23
CA LEU A 91 -10.79 0.35 -0.11
C LEU A 91 -10.61 1.86 -0.39
N LEU A 92 -11.48 2.43 -1.24
CA LEU A 92 -11.37 3.83 -1.64
C LEU A 92 -11.68 4.79 -0.48
N ASP A 93 -12.70 4.49 0.32
CA ASP A 93 -13.07 5.31 1.47
C ASP A 93 -11.92 5.34 2.50
N GLN A 94 -11.30 4.19 2.78
CA GLN A 94 -10.17 4.09 3.69
C GLN A 94 -8.92 4.81 3.15
N VAL A 95 -8.61 4.65 1.86
CA VAL A 95 -7.47 5.33 1.23
C VAL A 95 -7.64 6.85 1.34
N ARG A 96 -8.82 7.38 1.00
CA ARG A 96 -9.11 8.82 1.10
C ARG A 96 -8.94 9.33 2.53
N ALA A 97 -9.47 8.63 3.53
CA ALA A 97 -9.33 9.02 4.92
C ALA A 97 -7.86 9.09 5.41
N LEU A 98 -6.95 8.36 4.76
CA LEU A 98 -5.52 8.32 5.13
C LEU A 98 -4.67 9.36 4.39
N ILE A 99 -5.06 9.80 3.20
CA ILE A 99 -4.21 10.66 2.36
C ILE A 99 -4.86 11.96 1.90
N ASP A 100 -6.18 12.04 1.80
CA ASP A 100 -6.92 13.23 1.33
C ASP A 100 -7.36 14.12 2.50
#